data_AF-A0A5C3NCJ8-F1
#
_entry.id   AF-A0A5C3NCJ8-F1
#
_cell.length_a   1.000
_cell.length_b   1.000
_cell.length_c   1.000
_cell.angle_alpha   90.00
_cell.angle_beta   90.00
_cell.angle_gamma   90.00
#
_symmetry.space_group_name_H-M   'P 1'
#
loop_
_entity.id
_entity.type
_entity.pdbx_description
1 polymer ?
#
loop_
_entity_poly.entity_id
_entity_poly.type
_entity_poly.pdbx_seq_one_letter_code
_entity_poly.pdbx_strand_id
1 'polypeptide(L)'
;MFNSITSTLIAGALLLASGATASTLTERAALYGNNCDGSGLCVSHDISGDCQTGLALINRDTTYTDQAQFSSGHCYIIYATNGAGPQPVSGQLIYDTANTILNNCGNHCGSYGTNNNCPSCHVTLNYRS
;
A
#
# COMPACT_ATOMS: atom_id res chain seq x y z
N MET A 1 57.52 31.63 29.49
CA MET A 1 56.13 31.17 29.35
C MET A 1 55.90 30.77 27.90
N PHE A 2 55.01 29.81 27.68
CA PHE A 2 55.10 28.71 26.70
C PHE A 2 55.05 29.08 25.20
N ASN A 3 55.94 28.42 24.45
CA ASN A 3 55.81 28.10 23.02
C ASN A 3 54.83 26.93 22.84
N SER A 4 54.03 26.95 21.76
CA SER A 4 54.02 25.91 20.72
C SER A 4 52.81 26.05 19.82
N ILE A 5 53.09 26.17 18.53
CA ILE A 5 52.15 26.10 17.42
C ILE A 5 52.15 24.65 16.95
N THR A 6 51.01 23.96 17.00
CA THR A 6 50.85 22.64 16.37
C THR A 6 49.59 22.64 15.53
N SER A 7 49.79 22.81 14.22
CA SER A 7 48.83 22.42 13.18
C SER A 7 48.59 20.91 13.25
N THR A 8 47.33 20.49 13.32
CA THR A 8 46.94 19.10 13.09
C THR A 8 45.84 19.10 12.04
N LEU A 9 46.09 18.36 10.96
CA LEU A 9 45.22 18.22 9.79
C LEU A 9 45.01 16.71 9.64
N ILE A 10 43.87 16.15 10.06
CA ILE A 10 43.52 14.75 9.76
C ILE A 10 42.01 14.60 9.52
N ALA A 11 41.71 14.33 8.25
CA ALA A 11 40.70 13.46 7.65
C ALA A 11 39.32 13.33 8.31
N GLY A 12 38.30 13.69 7.50
CA GLY A 12 36.90 13.46 7.81
C GLY A 12 36.50 11.98 7.83
N ALA A 13 35.41 11.75 8.54
CA ALA A 13 34.53 10.61 8.32
C ALA A 13 33.09 11.15 8.29
N LEU A 14 32.56 11.35 7.09
CA LEU A 14 31.14 11.61 6.88
C LEU A 14 30.42 10.26 6.98
N LEU A 15 29.94 9.91 8.17
CA LEU A 15 29.08 8.74 8.35
C LEU A 15 27.66 9.10 7.91
N LEU A 16 27.37 8.98 6.61
CA LEU A 16 26.00 8.87 6.12
C LEU A 16 25.50 7.46 6.42
N ALA A 17 24.98 7.24 7.62
CA ALA A 17 24.15 6.07 7.91
C ALA A 17 22.73 6.33 7.39
N SER A 18 22.57 6.35 6.06
CA SER A 18 21.28 6.23 5.40
C SER A 18 21.16 4.81 4.87
N GLY A 19 20.44 3.95 5.60
CA GLY A 19 20.34 2.54 5.20
C GLY A 19 19.33 1.75 5.99
N ALA A 20 18.12 1.69 5.43
CA ALA A 20 17.05 0.74 5.69
C ALA A 20 16.33 0.86 7.04
N THR A 21 15.27 1.67 7.07
CA THR A 21 14.03 1.22 7.73
C THR A 21 13.61 -0.07 7.04
N ALA A 22 14.05 -1.22 7.58
CA ALA A 22 13.54 -2.51 7.18
C ALA A 22 12.02 -2.49 7.38
N SER A 23 11.29 -2.54 6.27
CA SER A 23 9.84 -2.53 6.21
C SER A 23 9.28 -3.57 7.18
N THR A 24 8.61 -3.13 8.24
CA THR A 24 7.81 -3.98 9.13
C THR A 24 6.50 -4.40 8.45
N LEU A 25 6.58 -4.80 7.17
CA LEU A 25 5.46 -5.29 6.37
C LEU A 25 5.38 -6.82 6.35
N THR A 26 6.19 -7.50 7.16
CA THR A 26 6.13 -8.95 7.35
C THR A 26 5.28 -9.24 8.59
N GLU A 27 4.15 -9.91 8.35
CA GLU A 27 3.23 -10.54 9.31
C GLU A 27 2.49 -9.63 10.31
N ARG A 28 1.66 -8.73 9.78
CA ARG A 28 0.35 -8.56 10.43
C ARG A 28 -0.56 -9.62 9.84
N ALA A 29 -0.86 -10.68 10.60
CA ALA A 29 -1.81 -11.70 10.18
C ALA A 29 -3.10 -10.98 9.75
N ALA A 30 -3.42 -11.05 8.46
CA ALA A 30 -4.64 -10.46 7.94
C ALA A 30 -5.82 -11.08 8.70
N LEU A 31 -6.50 -10.28 9.53
CA LEU A 31 -7.74 -10.73 10.18
C LEU A 31 -8.81 -11.08 9.13
N TYR A 32 -8.71 -10.46 7.96
CA TYR A 32 -9.44 -10.80 6.77
C TYR A 32 -8.71 -11.89 5.97
N GLY A 33 -9.44 -12.86 5.42
CA GLY A 33 -8.87 -13.91 4.56
C GLY A 33 -8.41 -13.36 3.21
N ASN A 34 -7.14 -12.93 3.12
CA ASN A 34 -6.54 -12.46 1.88
C ASN A 34 -6.68 -13.51 0.77
N ASN A 35 -7.12 -13.08 -0.41
CA ASN A 35 -7.29 -13.95 -1.57
C ASN A 35 -7.02 -13.19 -2.87
N CYS A 36 -6.79 -13.94 -3.95
CA CYS A 36 -6.67 -13.44 -5.32
C CYS A 36 -7.93 -13.76 -6.14
N ASP A 37 -9.07 -13.86 -5.45
CA ASP A 37 -10.35 -14.10 -6.10
C ASP A 37 -10.89 -12.79 -6.67
N GLY A 38 -11.58 -12.90 -7.80
CA GLY A 38 -12.14 -11.76 -8.50
C GLY A 38 -12.99 -12.21 -9.66
N SER A 39 -13.34 -11.26 -10.51
CA SER A 39 -14.04 -11.52 -11.77
C SER A 39 -13.24 -12.49 -12.62
N GLY A 40 -13.91 -13.46 -13.26
CA GLY A 40 -13.29 -14.31 -14.27
C GLY A 40 -12.71 -13.51 -15.44
N LEU A 41 -13.16 -12.27 -15.64
CA LEU A 41 -12.62 -11.36 -16.67
C LEU A 41 -11.22 -10.86 -16.33
N CYS A 42 -10.79 -10.88 -15.07
CA CYS A 42 -9.41 -10.55 -14.69
C CYS A 42 -8.38 -11.53 -15.30
N VAL A 43 -8.79 -12.76 -15.62
CA VAL A 43 -7.92 -13.77 -16.26
C VAL A 43 -7.79 -13.52 -17.76
N SER A 44 -8.82 -12.93 -18.38
CA SER A 44 -8.90 -12.71 -19.83
C SER A 44 -8.57 -11.28 -20.26
N HIS A 45 -8.46 -10.34 -19.31
CA HIS A 45 -8.18 -8.93 -19.55
C HIS A 45 -7.05 -8.46 -18.65
N ASP A 46 -5.98 -7.95 -19.26
CA ASP A 46 -4.94 -7.23 -18.53
C ASP A 46 -5.48 -5.85 -18.10
N ILE A 47 -5.76 -5.71 -16.81
CA ILE A 47 -6.20 -4.45 -16.19
C ILE A 47 -5.09 -3.74 -15.43
N SER A 48 -3.84 -4.19 -15.53
CA SER A 48 -2.73 -3.67 -14.71
C SER A 48 -2.53 -2.16 -14.89
N GLY A 49 -2.53 -1.65 -16.12
CA GLY A 49 -2.40 -0.21 -16.42
C GLY A 49 -3.58 0.63 -15.90
N ASP A 50 -4.79 0.09 -16.00
CA ASP A 50 -5.99 0.72 -15.45
C ASP A 50 -5.91 0.78 -13.91
N CYS A 51 -5.42 -0.29 -13.27
CA CYS A 51 -5.23 -0.33 -11.82
C CYS A 51 -4.11 0.60 -11.36
N GLN A 52 -3.03 0.73 -12.11
CA GLN A 52 -1.99 1.73 -11.84
C GLN A 52 -2.55 3.16 -11.88
N THR A 53 -3.44 3.43 -12.85
CA THR A 53 -4.14 4.72 -12.94
C THR A 53 -5.10 4.91 -11.75
N GLY A 54 -5.84 3.86 -11.36
CA GLY A 54 -6.70 3.88 -10.17
C GLY A 54 -5.92 4.14 -8.87
N LEU A 55 -4.76 3.50 -8.69
CA LEU A 55 -3.85 3.75 -7.57
C LEU A 55 -3.41 5.22 -7.49
N ALA A 56 -3.17 5.87 -8.64
CA ALA A 56 -2.79 7.29 -8.69
C ALA A 56 -3.91 8.25 -8.27
N LEU A 57 -5.18 7.81 -8.26
CA LEU A 57 -6.32 8.60 -7.78
C LEU A 57 -6.42 8.63 -6.24
N ILE A 58 -5.73 7.72 -5.56
CA ILE A 58 -5.77 7.65 -4.10
C ILE A 58 -4.96 8.80 -3.53
N ASN A 59 -5.62 9.77 -2.87
CA ASN A 59 -4.92 10.79 -2.11
C ASN A 59 -4.40 10.16 -0.82
N ARG A 60 -3.08 9.91 -0.78
CA ARG A 60 -2.41 9.17 0.30
C ARG A 60 -2.48 9.87 1.66
N ASP A 61 -2.65 11.19 1.66
CA ASP A 61 -2.72 12.03 2.87
C ASP A 61 -4.16 12.24 3.38
N THR A 62 -5.16 11.69 2.70
CA THR A 62 -6.57 11.76 3.10
C THR A 62 -6.99 10.54 3.92
N THR A 63 -7.98 10.71 4.79
CA THR A 63 -8.66 9.60 5.47
C THR A 63 -9.93 9.22 4.72
N TYR A 64 -10.13 7.93 4.49
CA TYR A 64 -11.27 7.35 3.81
C TYR A 64 -12.05 6.43 4.74
N THR A 65 -13.36 6.33 4.50
CA THR A 65 -14.28 5.42 5.20
C THR A 65 -14.84 4.38 4.23
N ASP A 66 -15.74 3.53 4.74
CA ASP A 66 -16.40 2.47 3.96
C ASP A 66 -16.90 2.96 2.60
N GLN A 67 -16.75 2.10 1.59
CA GLN A 67 -17.13 2.31 0.20
C GLN A 67 -16.36 3.39 -0.57
N ALA A 68 -15.20 3.83 -0.09
CA ALA A 68 -14.30 4.68 -0.88
C ALA A 68 -13.79 3.92 -2.11
N GLN A 69 -13.93 4.53 -3.29
CA GLN A 69 -13.66 3.90 -4.58
C GLN A 69 -12.69 4.74 -5.43
N PHE A 70 -11.80 4.05 -6.15
CA PHE A 70 -10.74 4.64 -6.97
C PHE A 70 -10.63 3.89 -8.30
N SER A 71 -11.69 3.97 -9.10
CA SER A 71 -11.78 3.21 -10.34
C SER A 71 -11.30 4.01 -11.55
N SER A 72 -10.60 3.33 -12.46
CA SER A 72 -10.16 3.88 -13.74
C SER A 72 -10.26 2.79 -14.80
N GLY A 73 -10.80 3.13 -15.98
CA GLY A 73 -11.05 2.16 -17.04
C GLY A 73 -11.81 0.94 -16.52
N HIS A 74 -11.25 -0.24 -16.78
CA HIS A 74 -11.76 -1.54 -16.34
C HIS A 74 -11.29 -1.96 -14.95
N CYS A 75 -10.40 -1.20 -14.30
CA CYS A 75 -10.00 -1.50 -12.93
C CYS A 75 -10.93 -0.82 -11.91
N TYR A 76 -11.37 -1.62 -10.96
CA TYR A 76 -12.16 -1.22 -9.81
C TYR A 76 -11.35 -1.43 -8.53
N ILE A 77 -11.09 -0.35 -7.80
CA ILE A 77 -10.46 -0.37 -6.47
C ILE A 77 -11.46 0.14 -5.44
N ILE A 78 -11.72 -0.61 -4.38
CA ILE A 78 -12.62 -0.22 -3.29
C ILE A 78 -12.02 -0.56 -1.92
N TYR A 79 -12.23 0.31 -0.95
CA TYR A 79 -12.14 -0.02 0.47
C TYR A 79 -13.54 -0.31 1.04
N ALA A 80 -13.73 -1.50 1.61
CA ALA A 80 -15.01 -1.94 2.15
C ALA A 80 -14.86 -2.51 3.56
N THR A 81 -15.88 -2.30 4.41
CA THR A 81 -15.89 -2.75 5.82
C THR A 81 -16.87 -3.89 6.07
N ASN A 82 -17.65 -4.29 5.06
CA ASN A 82 -18.74 -5.28 5.13
C ASN A 82 -19.70 -5.04 6.30
N GLY A 83 -20.12 -3.78 6.47
CA GLY A 83 -21.13 -3.42 7.48
C GLY A 83 -20.57 -3.16 8.88
N ALA A 84 -19.24 -3.13 9.08
CA ALA A 84 -18.62 -2.74 10.35
C ALA A 84 -18.69 -1.22 10.64
N GLY A 85 -19.44 -0.47 9.83
CA GLY A 85 -19.62 0.98 9.94
C GLY A 85 -18.44 1.79 9.42
N PRO A 86 -18.36 3.08 9.77
CA PRO A 86 -17.27 3.96 9.38
C PRO A 86 -15.97 3.52 10.09
N GLN A 87 -15.15 2.74 9.40
CA GLN A 87 -13.82 2.33 9.86
C GLN A 87 -12.79 3.18 9.10
N PRO A 88 -12.42 4.36 9.62
CA PRO A 88 -11.53 5.26 8.90
C PRO A 88 -10.12 4.67 8.75
N VAL A 89 -9.56 4.80 7.54
CA VAL A 89 -8.18 4.41 7.22
C VAL A 89 -7.52 5.50 6.37
N SER A 90 -6.21 5.63 6.47
CA SER A 90 -5.45 6.52 5.58
C SER A 90 -5.51 6.04 4.12
N GLY A 91 -5.46 6.96 3.17
CA GLY A 91 -5.28 6.67 1.75
C GLY A 91 -3.98 5.89 1.49
N GLN A 92 -2.91 6.16 2.25
CA GLN A 92 -1.69 5.37 2.21
C GLN A 92 -1.93 3.87 2.42
N LEU A 93 -2.70 3.51 3.45
CA LEU A 93 -3.03 2.11 3.74
C LEU A 93 -3.84 1.46 2.61
N ILE A 94 -4.79 2.20 2.01
CA ILE A 94 -5.55 1.71 0.85
C ILE A 94 -4.60 1.48 -0.33
N TYR A 95 -3.74 2.45 -0.63
CA TYR A 95 -2.75 2.37 -1.70
C TYR A 95 -1.82 1.16 -1.51
N ASP A 96 -1.23 0.99 -0.33
CA ASP A 96 -0.29 -0.10 -0.06
C ASP A 96 -0.97 -1.47 -0.17
N THR A 97 -2.20 -1.58 0.32
CA THR A 97 -2.98 -2.82 0.24
C THR A 97 -3.35 -3.14 -1.21
N ALA A 98 -3.87 -2.17 -1.95
CA ALA A 98 -4.21 -2.30 -3.37
C ALA A 98 -2.98 -2.64 -4.23
N ASN A 99 -1.86 -1.96 -4.00
CA ASN A 99 -0.61 -2.21 -4.71
C ASN A 99 -0.07 -3.61 -4.39
N THR A 100 -0.24 -4.09 -3.16
CA THR A 100 0.13 -5.46 -2.80
C THR A 100 -0.68 -6.49 -3.60
N ILE A 101 -1.99 -6.30 -3.75
CA ILE A 101 -2.85 -7.18 -4.58
C ILE A 101 -2.36 -7.16 -6.03
N LEU A 102 -2.14 -5.97 -6.60
CA LEU A 102 -1.71 -5.80 -7.99
C LEU A 102 -0.42 -6.57 -8.29
N ASN A 103 0.54 -6.59 -7.35
CA ASN A 103 1.84 -7.22 -7.54
C ASN A 103 1.86 -8.72 -7.18
N ASN A 104 0.99 -9.19 -6.27
CA ASN A 104 1.02 -10.57 -5.78
C ASN A 104 -0.01 -11.49 -6.44
N CYS A 105 -1.12 -10.96 -6.94
CA CYS A 105 -2.14 -11.74 -7.62
C CYS A 105 -1.87 -11.78 -9.12
N GLY A 106 -1.67 -12.98 -9.68
CA GLY A 106 -1.26 -13.16 -11.08
C GLY A 106 -2.27 -12.67 -12.12
N ASN A 107 -3.53 -12.49 -11.74
CA ASN A 107 -4.62 -11.91 -12.53
C ASN A 107 -4.94 -10.46 -12.12
N HIS A 108 -4.13 -9.86 -11.24
CA HIS A 108 -4.29 -8.49 -10.72
C HIS A 108 -5.60 -8.22 -9.96
N CYS A 109 -6.34 -9.27 -9.59
CA CYS A 109 -7.58 -9.17 -8.82
C CYS A 109 -7.46 -9.91 -7.50
N GLY A 110 -8.15 -9.41 -6.49
CA GLY A 110 -8.07 -9.95 -5.15
C GLY A 110 -8.66 -9.03 -4.10
N SER A 111 -8.75 -9.54 -2.87
CA SER A 111 -9.23 -8.81 -1.70
C SER A 111 -8.33 -9.06 -0.50
N TYR A 112 -7.69 -8.01 0.02
CA TYR A 112 -6.73 -8.09 1.13
C TYR A 112 -7.19 -7.23 2.30
N GLY A 113 -7.00 -7.72 3.52
CA GLY A 113 -7.34 -7.02 4.75
C GLY A 113 -6.49 -5.78 5.01
N THR A 114 -7.09 -4.74 5.60
CA THR A 114 -6.36 -3.50 5.96
C THR A 114 -5.66 -3.58 7.32
N ASN A 115 -5.87 -4.64 8.11
CA ASN A 115 -5.19 -4.85 9.40
C ASN A 115 -5.34 -3.71 10.42
N ASN A 116 -6.43 -2.94 10.34
CA ASN A 116 -6.70 -1.79 11.21
C ASN A 116 -7.73 -2.11 12.30
N ASN A 117 -7.51 -3.21 13.04
CA ASN A 117 -8.44 -3.70 14.08
C ASN A 117 -9.89 -3.91 13.62
N CYS A 118 -10.06 -4.19 12.32
CA CYS A 118 -11.35 -4.47 11.69
C CYS A 118 -11.19 -5.73 10.84
N PRO A 119 -11.71 -6.90 11.31
CA PRO A 119 -11.51 -8.17 10.63
C PRO A 119 -12.24 -8.28 9.29
N SER A 120 -13.27 -7.47 9.09
CA SER A 120 -14.06 -7.41 7.87
C SER A 120 -13.59 -6.31 6.90
N CYS A 121 -12.64 -5.48 7.30
CA CYS A 121 -12.14 -4.37 6.50
C CYS A 121 -11.08 -4.82 5.52
N HIS A 122 -11.29 -4.51 4.24
CA HIS A 122 -10.45 -4.99 3.16
C HIS A 122 -10.46 -3.99 1.99
N VAL A 123 -9.43 -4.10 1.16
CA VAL A 123 -9.36 -3.46 -0.14
C VAL A 123 -9.52 -4.53 -1.20
N THR A 124 -10.30 -4.24 -2.23
CA THR A 124 -10.51 -5.13 -3.38
C THR A 124 -10.01 -4.45 -4.65
N LEU A 125 -9.26 -5.21 -5.46
CA LEU A 125 -9.03 -4.94 -6.88
C LEU A 125 -9.86 -5.91 -7.70
N ASN A 126 -10.65 -5.40 -8.65
CA ASN A 126 -11.45 -6.24 -9.52
C ASN A 126 -11.62 -5.63 -10.92
N TYR A 127 -12.03 -6.45 -11.89
CA TYR A 127 -12.49 -6.00 -13.20
C TYR A 127 -13.92 -5.41 -13.11
N ARG A 128 -14.15 -4.30 -13.82
CA ARG A 128 -15.48 -3.75 -14.15
C ARG A 128 -15.61 -3.51 -15.66
N SER A 129 -16.78 -3.82 -16.23
CA SER A 129 -17.09 -3.59 -17.65
C SER A 129 -17.37 -2.12 -17.94
#